data_AF-A0A5J4SZ77-F1
#
_entry.id   AF-A0A5J4SZ77-F1
#
_cell.length_a   1.000
_cell.length_b   1.000
_cell.length_c   1.000
_cell.angle_alpha   90.00
_cell.angle_beta   90.00
_cell.angle_gamma   90.00
#
_symmetry.space_group_name_H-M   'P 1'
#
loop_
_entity.id
_entity.type
_entity.pdbx_description
1 polymer ?
#
loop_
_entity_poly.entity_id
_entity_poly.type
_entity_poly.pdbx_seq_one_letter_code
_entity_poly.pdbx_strand_id
1 'polypeptide(L)'
;MLFFSVIIPVFNRPNEIDELLQSLVQQSGSNFEIIVVEDGSTIPCKEITDKYATQLDINYYAKSNSGPGRSRNYGAEKSKGDYFIFLDSDCILPKNYIHSIEQELQVSPTIAFGGPDRAHKSFTTIQKAINYSMTSFFTTGGIRGGKKKMDTFYPRSFNMGIRREAYRFLGGFSDMRFGEDIDFSIRVLKNGYSCRFFPEAWVYHKRRTDLKKFFKQVHNSGIARINLYQKYPESLKLRKAR
;
A
#
# COMPACT_ATOMS: atom_id res chain seq x y z
N MET A 1 16.38 18.17 -1.32
CA MET A 1 15.97 16.85 -1.86
C MET A 1 14.94 16.27 -0.92
N LEU A 2 13.87 15.63 -1.43
CA LEU A 2 12.90 14.95 -0.57
C LEU A 2 13.52 13.67 -0.01
N PHE A 3 13.24 13.34 1.25
CA PHE A 3 13.60 12.08 1.88
C PHE A 3 12.35 11.21 2.08
N PHE A 4 12.39 9.93 1.73
CA PHE A 4 11.24 9.02 1.86
C PHE A 4 11.44 8.00 2.99
N SER A 5 10.36 7.62 3.66
CA SER A 5 10.34 6.43 4.51
C SER A 5 9.42 5.38 3.88
N VAL A 6 10.01 4.28 3.45
CA VAL A 6 9.31 3.13 2.90
C VAL A 6 8.89 2.23 4.06
N ILE A 7 7.59 2.21 4.38
CA ILE A 7 7.04 1.51 5.54
C ILE A 7 6.36 0.21 5.09
N ILE A 8 6.86 -0.91 5.60
CA ILE A 8 6.49 -2.26 5.17
C ILE A 8 6.01 -3.09 6.37
N PRO A 9 4.69 -3.22 6.59
CA PRO A 9 4.17 -4.17 7.57
C PRO A 9 4.30 -5.61 7.04
N VAL A 10 4.78 -6.52 7.88
CA VAL A 10 4.99 -7.94 7.53
C VAL A 10 4.26 -8.84 8.53
N PHE A 11 3.59 -9.87 8.03
CA PHE A 11 3.00 -10.93 8.85
C PHE A 11 3.06 -12.28 8.11
N ASN A 12 3.92 -13.19 8.58
CA ASN A 12 4.12 -14.54 8.05
C ASN A 12 4.47 -14.58 6.56
N ARG A 13 5.36 -13.70 6.12
CA ARG A 13 5.77 -13.55 4.71
C ARG A 13 7.28 -13.30 4.54
N PRO A 14 8.16 -14.19 5.05
CA PRO A 14 9.61 -14.03 4.92
C PRO A 14 10.07 -14.05 3.45
N ASN A 15 9.48 -14.89 2.60
CA ASN A 15 9.91 -14.98 1.20
C ASN A 15 9.56 -13.73 0.41
N GLU A 16 8.35 -13.19 0.61
CA GLU A 16 7.92 -12.01 -0.13
C GLU A 16 8.68 -10.75 0.30
N ILE A 17 9.06 -10.63 1.58
CA ILE A 17 9.90 -9.51 2.01
C ILE A 17 11.33 -9.61 1.44
N ASP A 18 11.91 -10.82 1.29
CA ASP A 18 13.21 -10.99 0.62
C ASP A 18 13.16 -10.41 -0.82
N GLU A 19 12.11 -10.73 -1.57
CA GLU A 19 11.94 -10.26 -2.95
C GLU A 19 11.70 -8.75 -3.03
N LEU A 20 10.89 -8.20 -2.12
CA LEU A 20 10.66 -6.75 -2.05
C LEU A 20 11.97 -6.01 -1.75
N LEU A 21 12.73 -6.46 -0.74
CA LEU A 21 14.02 -5.87 -0.40
C LEU A 21 15.02 -6.00 -1.56
N GLN A 22 15.05 -7.13 -2.25
CA GLN A 22 15.87 -7.31 -3.44
C GLN A 22 15.51 -6.31 -4.55
N SER A 23 14.23 -5.97 -4.71
CA SER A 23 13.79 -4.92 -5.66
C SER A 23 14.12 -3.50 -5.19
N LEU A 24 14.19 -3.28 -3.87
CA LEU A 24 14.60 -2.00 -3.26
C LEU A 24 16.10 -1.74 -3.41
N VAL A 25 16.94 -2.79 -3.35
CA VAL A 25 18.38 -2.69 -3.67
C VAL A 25 18.63 -2.16 -5.08
N GLN A 26 17.73 -2.46 -6.02
CA GLN A 26 17.90 -2.09 -7.43
C GLN A 26 17.34 -0.70 -7.78
N GLN A 27 16.92 0.09 -6.80
CA GLN A 27 16.35 1.42 -7.06
C GLN A 27 17.43 2.40 -7.52
N SER A 28 17.07 3.23 -8.50
CA SER A 28 17.93 4.31 -9.00
C SER A 28 17.97 5.56 -8.11
N GLY A 29 17.11 5.64 -7.08
CA GLY A 29 17.17 6.66 -6.03
C GLY A 29 17.76 6.10 -4.74
N SER A 30 18.39 6.94 -3.91
CA SER A 30 19.01 6.54 -2.64
C SER A 30 18.53 7.34 -1.42
N ASN A 31 17.66 8.33 -1.62
CA ASN A 31 17.18 9.22 -0.55
C ASN A 31 15.97 8.63 0.18
N PHE A 32 16.10 7.41 0.68
CA PHE A 32 15.06 6.79 1.48
C PHE A 32 15.61 5.86 2.55
N GLU A 33 14.84 5.69 3.61
CA GLU A 33 15.00 4.61 4.57
C GLU A 33 13.87 3.59 4.42
N ILE A 34 14.06 2.42 5.00
CA ILE A 34 13.09 1.34 5.03
C ILE A 34 12.74 1.04 6.48
N ILE A 35 11.45 1.03 6.80
CA ILE A 35 10.91 0.65 8.10
C ILE A 35 10.15 -0.66 7.94
N VAL A 36 10.73 -1.76 8.40
CA VAL A 36 10.06 -3.07 8.42
C VAL A 36 9.40 -3.26 9.77
N VAL A 37 8.09 -3.48 9.78
CA VAL A 37 7.30 -3.71 10.99
C VAL A 37 6.73 -5.11 11.00
N GLU A 38 7.32 -6.00 11.78
CA GLU A 38 6.86 -7.36 11.99
C GLU A 38 5.67 -7.39 12.96
N ASP A 39 4.51 -7.81 12.47
CA ASP A 39 3.23 -7.81 13.21
C ASP A 39 2.91 -9.16 13.85
N GLY A 40 3.82 -9.67 14.69
CA GLY A 40 3.63 -10.89 15.47
C GLY A 40 3.65 -12.17 14.64
N SER A 41 4.55 -12.25 13.65
CA SER A 41 4.74 -13.44 12.83
C SER A 41 5.18 -14.66 13.64
N THR A 42 4.67 -15.83 13.27
CA THR A 42 5.18 -17.12 13.73
C THR A 42 6.48 -17.49 13.03
N ILE A 43 6.68 -16.98 11.81
CA ILE A 43 7.94 -17.11 11.06
C ILE A 43 8.43 -15.67 10.77
N PRO A 44 9.28 -15.11 11.64
CA PRO A 44 9.77 -13.74 11.49
C PRO A 44 10.75 -13.61 10.33
N CYS A 45 10.93 -12.39 9.82
CA CYS A 45 11.83 -12.07 8.71
C CYS A 45 13.10 -11.31 9.12
N LYS A 46 13.43 -11.30 10.41
CA LYS A 46 14.60 -10.56 10.93
C LYS A 46 15.91 -10.92 10.21
N GLU A 47 16.20 -12.21 10.07
CA GLU A 47 17.42 -12.68 9.40
C GLU A 47 17.48 -12.23 7.93
N ILE A 48 16.32 -12.15 7.28
CA ILE A 48 16.21 -11.66 5.90
C ILE A 48 16.51 -10.17 5.87
N THR A 49 15.98 -9.37 6.79
CA THR A 49 16.33 -7.94 6.84
C THR A 49 17.81 -7.70 7.12
N ASP A 50 18.44 -8.52 7.97
CA ASP A 50 19.85 -8.39 8.32
C ASP A 50 20.78 -8.63 7.10
N LYS A 51 20.41 -9.52 6.18
CA LYS A 51 21.12 -9.77 4.91
C LYS A 51 21.27 -8.51 4.03
N TYR A 52 20.36 -7.55 4.16
CA TYR A 52 20.33 -6.33 3.33
C TYR A 52 20.85 -5.08 4.05
N ALA A 53 21.21 -5.17 5.33
CA ALA A 53 21.55 -4.01 6.16
C ALA A 53 22.79 -3.22 5.66
N THR A 54 23.67 -3.83 4.87
CA THR A 54 24.83 -3.14 4.27
C THR A 54 24.51 -2.43 2.95
N GLN A 55 23.37 -2.74 2.33
CA GLN A 55 22.95 -2.21 1.03
C GLN A 55 21.80 -1.20 1.16
N LEU A 56 21.04 -1.27 2.26
CA LEU A 56 19.84 -0.49 2.48
C LEU A 56 19.80 0.03 3.92
N ASP A 57 19.34 1.27 4.12
CA ASP A 57 19.04 1.84 5.44
C ASP A 57 17.74 1.21 5.99
N ILE A 58 17.85 0.02 6.57
CA ILE A 58 16.71 -0.76 7.10
C ILE A 58 16.66 -0.64 8.62
N ASN A 59 15.51 -0.22 9.13
CA ASN A 59 15.15 -0.29 10.54
C ASN A 59 14.06 -1.35 10.73
N TYR A 60 14.39 -2.41 11.46
CA TYR A 60 13.46 -3.50 11.77
C TYR A 60 12.85 -3.34 13.15
N TYR A 61 11.53 -3.49 13.25
CA TYR A 61 10.82 -3.49 14.51
C TYR A 61 9.85 -4.66 14.60
N ALA A 62 9.86 -5.37 15.72
CA ALA A 62 8.89 -6.42 16.01
C ALA A 62 7.92 -6.01 17.12
N LYS A 63 6.66 -6.40 16.97
CA LYS A 63 5.58 -6.16 17.94
C LYS A 63 4.54 -7.27 17.89
N SER A 64 3.68 -7.35 18.90
CA SER A 64 2.54 -8.27 18.91
C SER A 64 1.55 -7.97 17.78
N ASN A 65 0.86 -8.99 17.25
CA ASN A 65 -0.08 -8.82 16.14
C ASN A 65 -1.19 -7.83 16.47
N SER A 66 -1.34 -6.82 15.63
CA SER A 66 -2.30 -5.74 15.82
C SER A 66 -3.10 -5.42 14.56
N GLY A 67 -2.69 -5.96 13.42
CA GLY A 67 -3.24 -5.68 12.11
C GLY A 67 -2.42 -4.63 11.34
N PRO A 68 -2.62 -4.58 10.01
CA PRO A 68 -1.77 -3.82 9.11
C PRO A 68 -1.86 -2.31 9.31
N GLY A 69 -3.05 -1.75 9.58
CA GLY A 69 -3.21 -0.31 9.86
C GLY A 69 -2.36 0.17 11.04
N ARG A 70 -2.46 -0.51 12.18
CA ARG A 70 -1.69 -0.20 13.39
C ARG A 70 -0.19 -0.41 13.20
N SER A 71 0.23 -1.43 12.44
CA SER A 71 1.65 -1.61 12.09
C SER A 71 2.18 -0.51 11.18
N ARG A 72 1.37 0.00 10.24
CA ARG A 72 1.76 1.15 9.40
C ARG A 72 1.88 2.44 10.22
N ASN A 73 0.95 2.68 11.16
CA ASN A 73 1.04 3.81 12.09
C ASN A 73 2.33 3.72 12.91
N TYR A 74 2.61 2.55 13.50
CA TYR A 74 3.83 2.31 14.27
C TYR A 74 5.09 2.56 13.43
N GLY A 75 5.11 2.11 12.17
CA GLY A 75 6.22 2.41 11.26
C GLY A 75 6.36 3.90 10.95
N ALA A 76 5.24 4.61 10.76
CA ALA A 76 5.23 6.06 10.51
C ALA A 76 5.75 6.88 11.72
N GLU A 77 5.50 6.42 12.94
CA GLU A 77 6.04 7.01 14.17
C GLU A 77 7.57 6.89 14.26
N LYS A 78 8.14 5.82 13.72
CA LYS A 78 9.60 5.56 13.71
C LYS A 78 10.33 6.16 12.50
N SER A 79 9.59 6.73 11.55
CA SER A 79 10.10 7.22 10.27
C SER A 79 10.63 8.66 10.33
N LYS A 80 11.64 9.00 9.52
CA LYS A 80 12.29 10.33 9.38
C LYS A 80 12.06 11.05 8.03
N GLY A 81 11.51 10.40 7.00
CA GLY A 81 11.19 10.99 5.68
C GLY A 81 9.99 11.92 5.57
N ASP A 82 10.14 12.95 4.74
CA ASP A 82 9.16 13.97 4.36
C ASP A 82 7.85 13.35 3.82
N TYR A 83 8.00 12.22 3.14
CA TYR A 83 6.91 11.40 2.64
C TYR A 83 7.00 9.99 3.18
N PHE A 84 5.85 9.45 3.56
CA PHE A 84 5.66 8.04 3.86
C PHE A 84 5.21 7.32 2.59
N ILE A 85 5.89 6.23 2.26
CA ILE A 85 5.51 5.32 1.18
C ILE A 85 5.15 3.98 1.82
N PHE A 86 3.87 3.65 1.83
CA PHE A 86 3.38 2.37 2.31
C PHE A 86 3.40 1.34 1.19
N LEU A 87 4.07 0.22 1.44
CA LEU A 87 4.11 -0.94 0.56
C LEU A 87 3.65 -2.19 1.31
N ASP A 88 2.86 -3.03 0.64
CA ASP A 88 2.61 -4.37 1.17
C ASP A 88 3.85 -5.25 0.92
N SER A 89 4.12 -6.17 1.83
CA SER A 89 5.31 -7.03 1.77
C SER A 89 5.34 -7.99 0.58
N ASP A 90 4.24 -8.11 -0.18
CA ASP A 90 4.10 -8.93 -1.39
C ASP A 90 4.10 -8.10 -2.69
N CYS A 91 4.63 -6.88 -2.63
CA CYS A 91 4.94 -6.06 -3.79
C CYS A 91 6.39 -6.28 -4.28
N ILE A 92 6.60 -6.13 -5.59
CA ILE A 92 7.93 -6.06 -6.22
C ILE A 92 7.99 -4.78 -7.05
N LEU A 93 9.07 -4.02 -6.90
CA LEU A 93 9.22 -2.71 -7.51
C LEU A 93 10.02 -2.76 -8.83
N PRO A 94 9.66 -1.96 -9.85
CA PRO A 94 10.57 -1.68 -10.96
C PRO A 94 11.75 -0.83 -10.48
N LYS A 95 12.90 -0.93 -11.18
CA LYS A 95 14.14 -0.22 -10.82
C LYS A 95 14.02 1.30 -10.67
N ASN A 96 13.05 1.91 -11.36
CA ASN A 96 12.85 3.35 -11.36
C ASN A 96 11.71 3.81 -10.45
N TYR A 97 11.12 2.95 -9.62
CA TYR A 97 9.93 3.28 -8.82
C TYR A 97 10.13 4.53 -7.95
N ILE A 98 11.21 4.57 -7.15
CA ILE A 98 11.49 5.73 -6.27
C ILE A 98 11.79 6.98 -7.10
N HIS A 99 12.59 6.85 -8.15
CA HIS A 99 12.91 7.96 -9.05
C HIS A 99 11.66 8.54 -9.74
N SER A 100 10.73 7.69 -10.18
CA SER A 100 9.47 8.12 -10.79
C SER A 100 8.58 8.90 -9.80
N ILE A 101 8.58 8.53 -8.53
CA ILE A 101 7.90 9.28 -7.47
C ILE A 101 8.56 10.65 -7.27
N GLU A 102 9.89 10.70 -7.19
CA GLU A 102 10.65 11.95 -7.07
C GLU A 102 10.33 12.91 -8.21
N GLN A 103 10.35 12.43 -9.46
CA GLN A 103 10.04 13.25 -10.64
C GLN A 103 8.62 13.82 -10.59
N GLU A 104 7.62 12.99 -10.26
CA GLU A 104 6.23 13.44 -10.15
C GLU A 104 6.01 14.50 -9.06
N LEU A 105 6.72 14.37 -7.94
CA LEU A 105 6.68 15.31 -6.81
C LEU A 105 7.47 16.60 -7.09
N GLN A 106 8.55 16.53 -7.86
CA GLN A 106 9.30 17.71 -8.30
C GLN A 106 8.49 18.55 -9.28
N VAL A 107 7.79 17.90 -10.22
CA VAL A 107 6.93 18.60 -11.20
C VAL A 107 5.72 19.24 -10.51
N SER A 108 5.06 18.51 -9.60
CA SER A 108 3.88 19.03 -8.90
C SER A 108 3.75 18.37 -7.52
N PRO A 109 4.19 19.04 -6.44
CA PRO A 109 4.03 18.52 -5.09
C PRO A 109 2.57 18.19 -4.77
N THR A 110 2.33 17.05 -4.12
CA THR A 110 0.98 16.61 -3.74
C THR A 110 0.98 16.07 -2.32
N ILE A 111 -0.18 16.11 -1.67
CA ILE A 111 -0.33 15.62 -0.31
C ILE A 111 -0.33 14.10 -0.30
N ALA A 112 -1.12 13.46 -1.16
CA ALA A 112 -1.18 12.02 -1.27
C ALA A 112 -1.08 11.58 -2.73
N PHE A 113 -0.56 10.37 -2.93
CA PHE A 113 -0.46 9.74 -4.23
C PHE A 113 -0.50 8.22 -4.13
N GLY A 114 -0.59 7.58 -5.29
CA GLY A 114 -0.47 6.13 -5.43
C GLY A 114 -0.29 5.78 -6.90
N GLY A 115 0.11 4.54 -7.16
CA GLY A 115 0.28 4.04 -8.52
C GLY A 115 -0.37 2.68 -8.74
N PRO A 116 -0.39 2.19 -9.99
CA PRO A 116 -1.15 1.00 -10.34
C PRO A 116 -0.46 -0.29 -9.87
N ASP A 117 -1.25 -1.32 -9.57
CA ASP A 117 -0.75 -2.70 -9.50
C ASP A 117 -0.75 -3.33 -10.90
N ARG A 118 0.34 -4.03 -11.23
CA ARG A 118 0.48 -4.82 -12.45
C ARG A 118 0.62 -6.30 -12.09
N ALA A 119 0.14 -7.16 -12.99
CA ALA A 119 0.40 -8.59 -12.91
C ALA A 119 1.75 -8.90 -13.57
N HIS A 120 2.64 -9.61 -12.87
CA HIS A 120 3.90 -10.06 -13.48
C HIS A 120 3.62 -11.15 -14.52
N LYS A 121 4.39 -11.19 -15.61
CA LYS A 121 4.16 -12.13 -16.73
C LYS A 121 4.24 -13.60 -16.30
N SER A 122 5.09 -13.91 -15.31
CA SER A 122 5.26 -15.26 -14.72
C SER A 122 4.12 -15.71 -13.80
N PHE A 123 3.08 -14.89 -13.62
CA PHE A 123 1.93 -15.28 -12.81
C PHE A 123 1.16 -16.43 -13.46
N THR A 124 0.75 -17.40 -12.64
CA THR A 124 -0.07 -18.53 -13.06
C THR A 124 -1.43 -18.06 -13.60
N THR A 125 -2.11 -18.89 -14.39
CA THR A 125 -3.45 -18.58 -14.90
C THR A 125 -4.43 -18.25 -13.77
N ILE A 126 -4.31 -18.91 -12.63
CA ILE A 126 -5.11 -18.62 -11.42
C ILE A 126 -4.79 -17.23 -10.87
N GLN A 127 -3.51 -16.85 -10.77
CA GLN A 127 -3.13 -15.51 -10.33
C GLN A 127 -3.64 -14.42 -11.28
N LYS A 128 -3.64 -14.69 -12.59
CA LYS A 128 -4.19 -13.79 -13.62
C LYS A 128 -5.72 -13.68 -13.55
N ALA A 129 -6.41 -14.76 -13.18
CA ALA A 129 -7.86 -14.76 -12.97
C ALA A 129 -8.26 -14.02 -11.66
N ILE A 130 -7.54 -14.24 -10.55
CA ILE A 130 -7.74 -13.53 -9.28
C ILE A 130 -7.36 -12.05 -9.45
N ASN A 131 -6.20 -11.79 -10.07
CA ASN A 131 -5.92 -10.75 -11.06
C ASN A 131 -7.10 -9.84 -11.43
N TYR A 132 -7.69 -10.27 -12.53
CA TYR A 132 -8.85 -9.74 -13.20
C TYR A 132 -10.06 -9.61 -12.28
N SER A 133 -10.34 -10.64 -11.47
CA SER A 133 -11.46 -10.61 -10.51
C SER A 133 -11.35 -9.40 -9.59
N MET A 134 -10.20 -9.19 -8.92
CA MET A 134 -9.97 -8.07 -7.99
C MET A 134 -9.87 -6.68 -8.65
N THR A 135 -9.54 -6.59 -9.93
CA THR A 135 -9.54 -5.32 -10.68
C THR A 135 -10.83 -5.10 -11.46
N SER A 136 -11.70 -6.11 -11.51
CA SER A 136 -12.97 -6.08 -12.22
C SER A 136 -13.96 -5.18 -11.50
N PHE A 137 -14.77 -4.52 -12.30
CA PHE A 137 -15.90 -3.73 -11.84
C PHE A 137 -16.85 -4.53 -10.93
N PHE A 138 -17.04 -5.82 -11.22
CA PHE A 138 -18.02 -6.64 -10.52
C PHE A 138 -17.66 -6.98 -9.07
N THR A 139 -16.38 -6.94 -8.67
CA THR A 139 -15.98 -7.32 -7.31
C THR A 139 -15.52 -6.14 -6.47
N THR A 140 -14.81 -5.17 -7.06
CA THR A 140 -14.27 -4.00 -6.33
C THR A 140 -14.93 -2.69 -6.75
N GLY A 141 -15.99 -2.74 -7.56
CA GLY A 141 -16.72 -1.56 -8.01
C GLY A 141 -15.92 -0.67 -8.97
N GLY A 142 -14.81 -1.18 -9.54
CA GLY A 142 -13.92 -0.40 -10.40
C GLY A 142 -12.99 0.56 -9.65
N ILE A 143 -12.97 0.53 -8.31
CA ILE A 143 -12.12 1.38 -7.45
C ILE A 143 -10.62 1.10 -7.70
N ARG A 144 -10.28 -0.09 -8.19
CA ARG A 144 -8.91 -0.52 -8.51
C ARG A 144 -8.52 -0.39 -10.00
N GLY A 145 -9.43 0.07 -10.87
CA GLY A 145 -9.21 0.09 -12.32
C GLY A 145 -8.36 1.27 -12.77
N GLY A 146 -7.19 1.00 -13.38
CA GLY A 146 -6.20 1.98 -13.87
C GLY A 146 -6.63 2.87 -15.05
N LYS A 147 -7.88 3.32 -15.12
CA LYS A 147 -8.29 4.37 -16.08
C LYS A 147 -8.29 5.72 -15.37
N LYS A 148 -7.68 6.73 -16.02
CA LYS A 148 -7.96 8.16 -15.80
C LYS A 148 -9.48 8.36 -15.84
N LYS A 149 -10.15 8.29 -14.70
CA LYS A 149 -11.44 8.94 -14.53
C LYS A 149 -11.19 10.21 -13.76
N MET A 150 -11.79 11.30 -14.22
CA MET A 150 -11.84 12.61 -13.56
C MET A 150 -12.50 12.57 -12.16
N ASP A 151 -12.92 11.39 -11.69
CA ASP A 151 -13.54 11.18 -10.39
C ASP A 151 -12.48 10.64 -9.42
N THR A 152 -11.89 11.54 -8.64
CA THR A 152 -11.21 11.31 -7.34
C THR A 152 -10.45 9.98 -7.16
N PHE A 153 -9.11 10.01 -7.23
CA PHE A 153 -8.27 8.85 -6.98
C PHE A 153 -8.15 8.54 -5.47
N TYR A 154 -8.38 7.28 -5.10
CA TYR A 154 -8.22 6.80 -3.72
C TYR A 154 -6.98 5.91 -3.64
N PRO A 155 -5.85 6.40 -3.11
CA PRO A 155 -4.66 5.57 -2.97
C PRO A 155 -4.94 4.39 -2.02
N ARG A 156 -4.21 3.30 -2.24
CA ARG A 156 -4.38 2.05 -1.51
C ARG A 156 -3.09 1.72 -0.80
N SER A 157 -3.19 1.19 0.42
CA SER A 157 -2.04 1.04 1.31
C SER A 157 -0.96 0.05 0.84
N PHE A 158 -1.21 -0.72 -0.23
CA PHE A 158 -0.20 -1.57 -0.86
C PHE A 158 0.81 -0.76 -1.70
N ASN A 159 0.45 0.45 -2.12
CA ASN A 159 1.25 1.38 -2.90
C ASN A 159 0.70 2.80 -2.74
N MET A 160 0.90 3.39 -1.56
CA MET A 160 0.41 4.73 -1.22
C MET A 160 1.54 5.60 -0.70
N GLY A 161 1.65 6.79 -1.26
CA GLY A 161 2.49 7.85 -0.75
C GLY A 161 1.69 8.96 -0.07
N ILE A 162 2.21 9.53 1.01
CA ILE A 162 1.60 10.68 1.67
C ILE A 162 2.63 11.54 2.41
N ARG A 163 2.45 12.86 2.35
CA ARG A 163 3.26 13.82 3.08
C ARG A 163 3.11 13.60 4.59
N ARG A 164 4.22 13.51 5.31
CA ARG A 164 4.29 13.25 6.75
C ARG A 164 3.36 14.14 7.56
N GLU A 165 3.38 15.44 7.29
CA GLU A 165 2.59 16.43 8.04
C GLU A 165 1.10 16.16 7.90
N ALA A 166 0.62 15.87 6.68
CA ALA A 166 -0.77 15.53 6.44
C ALA A 166 -1.14 14.19 7.08
N TYR A 167 -0.26 13.19 7.04
CA TYR A 167 -0.49 11.91 7.70
C TYR A 167 -0.67 12.08 9.22
N ARG A 168 0.20 12.89 9.85
CA ARG A 168 0.12 13.21 11.28
C ARG A 168 -1.13 14.00 11.62
N PHE A 169 -1.45 15.02 10.83
CA PHE A 169 -2.66 15.83 11.00
C PHE A 169 -3.93 14.98 10.93
N LEU A 170 -3.98 14.02 10.01
CA LEU A 170 -5.12 13.12 9.85
C LEU A 170 -5.18 12.00 10.90
N GLY A 171 -4.17 11.84 11.76
CA GLY A 171 -4.10 10.80 12.78
C GLY A 171 -3.82 9.39 12.25
N GLY A 172 -3.22 9.26 11.06
CA GLY A 172 -2.85 7.96 10.48
C GLY A 172 -4.04 7.03 10.15
N PHE A 173 -3.77 5.74 9.99
CA PHE A 173 -4.81 4.72 9.77
C PHE A 173 -5.66 4.53 11.02
N SER A 174 -6.96 4.29 10.86
CA SER A 174 -7.86 4.02 11.99
C SER A 174 -7.69 2.58 12.52
N ASP A 175 -8.28 2.31 13.69
CA ASP A 175 -8.32 0.97 14.30
C ASP A 175 -9.24 -0.03 13.58
N MET A 176 -9.78 0.35 12.41
CA MET A 176 -10.58 -0.55 11.60
C MET A 176 -9.78 -1.79 11.23
N ARG A 177 -10.31 -2.98 11.55
CA ARG A 177 -9.64 -4.24 11.22
C ARG A 177 -9.56 -4.49 9.72
N PHE A 178 -10.55 -4.00 8.97
CA PHE A 178 -10.64 -4.12 7.51
C PHE A 178 -11.13 -2.81 6.90
N GLY A 179 -10.47 -2.33 5.85
CA GLY A 179 -10.85 -1.12 5.13
C GLY A 179 -10.26 0.16 5.73
N GLU A 180 -9.25 0.02 6.60
CA GLU A 180 -8.50 1.12 7.19
C GLU A 180 -7.84 2.01 6.14
N ASP A 181 -7.44 1.43 5.01
CA ASP A 181 -6.82 2.13 3.88
C ASP A 181 -7.83 3.01 3.14
N ILE A 182 -9.04 2.50 2.91
CA ILE A 182 -10.13 3.26 2.29
C ILE A 182 -10.63 4.35 3.25
N ASP A 183 -10.79 4.04 4.54
CA ASP A 183 -11.12 5.01 5.58
C ASP A 183 -10.12 6.18 5.59
N PHE A 184 -8.83 5.86 5.52
CA PHE A 184 -7.79 6.88 5.47
C PHE A 184 -7.89 7.74 4.21
N SER A 185 -8.02 7.13 3.03
CA SER A 185 -8.17 7.87 1.76
C SER A 185 -9.42 8.74 1.72
N ILE A 186 -10.54 8.31 2.33
CA ILE A 186 -11.74 9.16 2.49
C ILE A 186 -11.42 10.37 3.37
N ARG A 187 -10.71 10.18 4.50
CA ARG A 187 -10.32 11.29 5.38
C ARG A 187 -9.38 12.29 4.72
N VAL A 188 -8.44 11.82 3.89
CA VAL A 188 -7.58 12.70 3.08
C VAL A 188 -8.44 13.63 2.22
N LEU A 189 -9.40 13.07 1.47
CA LEU A 189 -10.24 13.83 0.54
C LEU A 189 -11.24 14.74 1.25
N LYS A 190 -11.84 14.29 2.36
CA LYS A 190 -12.76 15.11 3.17
C LYS A 190 -12.09 16.34 3.79
N ASN A 191 -10.77 16.31 3.96
CA ASN A 191 -9.98 17.46 4.42
C ASN A 191 -9.53 18.37 3.27
N GLY A 192 -10.12 18.23 2.07
CA GLY A 192 -9.82 19.07 0.91
C GLY A 192 -8.47 18.78 0.23
N TYR A 193 -7.76 17.73 0.66
CA TYR A 193 -6.50 17.35 0.02
C TYR A 193 -6.74 16.64 -1.30
N SER A 194 -5.87 16.91 -2.27
CA SER A 194 -5.84 16.20 -3.54
C SER A 194 -5.00 14.92 -3.44
N CYS A 195 -5.49 13.88 -4.13
CA CYS A 195 -4.76 12.63 -4.34
C CYS A 195 -4.39 12.52 -5.82
N ARG A 196 -3.11 12.36 -6.13
CA ARG A 196 -2.64 12.19 -7.51
C ARG A 196 -2.37 10.71 -7.83
N PHE A 197 -2.64 10.33 -9.07
CA PHE A 197 -2.26 9.03 -9.60
C PHE A 197 -0.92 9.15 -10.34
N PHE A 198 0.08 8.39 -9.91
CA PHE A 198 1.41 8.37 -10.52
C PHE A 198 1.54 7.11 -11.40
N PRO A 199 1.41 7.23 -12.73
CA PRO A 199 1.34 6.08 -13.63
C PRO A 199 2.63 5.25 -13.65
N GLU A 200 3.78 5.91 -13.47
CA GLU A 200 5.10 5.27 -13.48
C GLU A 200 5.53 4.74 -12.10
N ALA A 201 4.83 5.12 -11.02
CA ALA A 201 5.02 4.55 -9.67
C ALA A 201 4.26 3.24 -9.50
N TRP A 202 4.39 2.31 -10.45
CA TRP A 202 3.66 1.05 -10.48
C TRP A 202 4.40 -0.07 -9.75
N VAL A 203 3.66 -1.07 -9.25
CA VAL A 203 4.21 -2.23 -8.53
C VAL A 203 3.69 -3.54 -9.10
N TYR A 204 4.48 -4.62 -9.01
CA TYR A 204 3.96 -5.97 -9.21
C TYR A 204 3.41 -6.49 -7.89
N HIS A 205 2.12 -6.82 -7.83
CA HIS A 205 1.49 -7.32 -6.59
C HIS A 205 1.29 -8.83 -6.70
N LYS A 206 2.01 -9.60 -5.88
CA LYS A 206 1.84 -11.06 -5.82
C LYS A 206 0.50 -11.41 -5.19
N ARG A 207 -0.49 -11.69 -6.04
CA ARG A 207 -1.80 -12.18 -5.57
C ARG A 207 -1.68 -13.60 -5.01
N ARG A 208 -2.37 -13.86 -3.90
CA ARG A 208 -2.49 -15.19 -3.30
C ARG A 208 -3.10 -16.17 -4.30
N THR A 209 -2.53 -17.37 -4.40
CA THR A 209 -2.99 -18.48 -5.25
C THR A 209 -4.01 -19.39 -4.58
N ASP A 210 -4.15 -19.30 -3.26
CA ASP A 210 -5.00 -20.16 -2.44
C ASP A 210 -6.46 -19.67 -2.42
N LEU A 211 -7.38 -20.51 -2.90
CA LEU A 211 -8.81 -20.21 -3.00
C LEU A 211 -9.49 -19.98 -1.64
N LYS A 212 -9.07 -20.67 -0.58
CA LYS A 212 -9.61 -20.49 0.78
C LYS A 212 -9.18 -19.13 1.35
N LYS A 213 -7.91 -18.77 1.14
CA LYS A 213 -7.39 -17.44 1.51
C LYS A 213 -8.06 -16.34 0.69
N PHE A 214 -8.36 -16.59 -0.59
CA PHE A 214 -9.09 -15.67 -1.45
C PHE A 214 -10.55 -15.47 -0.99
N PHE A 215 -11.28 -16.55 -0.68
CA PHE A 215 -12.65 -16.44 -0.17
C PHE A 215 -12.70 -15.64 1.14
N LYS A 216 -11.78 -15.90 2.06
CA LYS A 216 -11.63 -15.11 3.30
C LYS A 216 -11.34 -13.63 3.01
N GLN A 217 -10.53 -13.33 1.99
CA GLN A 217 -10.23 -11.96 1.59
C GLN A 217 -11.47 -11.25 1.02
N VAL A 218 -12.25 -11.93 0.17
CA VAL A 218 -13.51 -11.38 -0.38
C VAL A 218 -14.53 -11.14 0.73
N HIS A 219 -14.71 -12.10 1.64
CA HIS A 219 -15.58 -11.96 2.81
C HIS A 219 -15.18 -10.76 3.69
N ASN A 220 -13.90 -10.62 4.02
CA ASN A 220 -13.39 -9.48 4.79
C ASN A 220 -13.60 -8.14 4.07
N SER A 221 -13.50 -8.13 2.74
CA SER A 221 -13.79 -6.93 1.94
C SER A 221 -15.27 -6.55 1.99
N GLY A 222 -16.17 -7.54 2.06
CA GLY A 222 -17.60 -7.34 2.29
C GLY A 222 -17.89 -6.67 3.63
N ILE A 223 -17.29 -7.18 4.73
CA ILE A 223 -17.39 -6.58 6.07
C ILE A 223 -16.88 -5.13 6.06
N ALA A 224 -15.71 -4.90 5.46
CA ALA A 224 -15.14 -3.56 5.35
C ALA A 224 -16.10 -2.58 4.68
N ARG A 225 -16.79 -3.01 3.61
CA ARG A 225 -17.73 -2.17 2.88
C ARG A 225 -18.94 -1.77 3.73
N ILE A 226 -19.48 -2.69 4.55
CA ILE A 226 -20.59 -2.38 5.46
C ILE A 226 -20.15 -1.39 6.54
N ASN A 227 -18.98 -1.62 7.16
CA ASN A 227 -18.46 -0.73 8.19
C ASN A 227 -18.18 0.68 7.64
N LEU A 228 -17.59 0.76 6.44
CA LEU A 228 -17.36 2.03 5.74
C LEU A 228 -18.67 2.72 5.37
N TYR A 229 -19.70 1.96 4.99
CA TYR A 229 -21.03 2.50 4.70
C TYR A 229 -21.67 3.14 5.95
N GLN A 230 -21.62 2.46 7.08
CA GLN A 230 -22.14 3.01 8.35
C GLN A 230 -21.38 4.27 8.78
N LYS A 231 -20.05 4.29 8.58
CA LYS A 231 -19.19 5.41 8.98
C LYS A 231 -19.27 6.61 8.02
N TYR A 232 -19.44 6.36 6.72
CA TYR A 232 -19.45 7.38 5.68
C TYR A 232 -20.59 7.17 4.67
N PRO A 233 -21.86 7.37 5.07
CA PRO A 233 -23.02 7.12 4.20
C PRO A 233 -22.95 7.87 2.86
N GLU A 234 -22.46 9.11 2.90
CA GLU A 234 -22.34 10.02 1.74
C GLU A 234 -21.18 9.68 0.78
N SER A 235 -20.20 8.87 1.22
CA SER A 235 -18.95 8.65 0.45
C SER A 235 -19.10 7.64 -0.69
N LEU A 236 -20.13 6.79 -0.65
CA LEU A 236 -20.42 5.80 -1.66
C LEU A 236 -21.68 6.22 -2.41
N LYS A 237 -21.51 6.88 -3.57
CA LYS A 237 -22.59 6.95 -4.56
C LYS A 237 -22.99 5.51 -4.91
N LEU A 238 -24.13 5.07 -4.39
CA LEU A 238 -24.93 4.01 -4.99
C LEU A 238 -25.26 4.49 -6.41
N ARG A 239 -24.39 4.20 -7.38
CA ARG A 239 -24.80 4.29 -8.78
C ARG A 239 -25.82 3.16 -8.94
N LYS A 240 -27.11 3.53 -8.91
CA LYS A 240 -28.24 2.69 -9.29
C LYS A 240 -27.80 1.84 -10.48
N ALA A 241 -27.85 0.52 -10.34
CA ALA A 241 -27.79 -0.35 -11.49
C ALA A 241 -28.91 0.11 -12.44
N ARG A 242 -28.52 0.60 -13.62
CA ARG A 242 -29.41 0.64 -14.78
C ARG A 242 -29.19 -0.65 -15.54
#